data_AF-A0A8U0R2M0-F1
#
_entry.id   AF-A0A8U0R2M0-F1
#
_cell.length_a   1.000
_cell.length_b   1.000
_cell.length_c   1.000
_cell.angle_alpha   90.00
_cell.angle_beta   90.00
_cell.angle_gamma   90.00
#
_symmetry.space_group_name_H-M   'P 1'
#
loop_
_entity.id
_entity.type
_entity.pdbx_description
1 polymer ?
#
loop_
_entity_poly.entity_id
_entity_poly.type
_entity_poly.pdbx_seq_one_letter_code
_entity_poly.pdbx_strand_id
1 'polypeptide(L)'
;MINRNRKELINDHINRFEKLRNLRASLEDTWRRSADLKRHRDREEKEFIRSGSRLLIDQCEQYRRCYQCKRKTENCGETNIWKESHYIPGSRLMV
;
A
#
# COMPACT_ATOMS: atom_id res chain seq x y z
N MET A 1 -0.34 -30.56 51.55
CA MET A 1 -0.08 -30.80 50.11
C MET A 1 -1.36 -30.72 49.25
N ILE A 2 -2.44 -31.43 49.57
CA ILE A 2 -3.67 -31.48 48.74
C ILE A 2 -4.32 -30.11 48.50
N ASN A 3 -4.42 -29.26 49.52
CA ASN A 3 -4.99 -27.90 49.36
C ASN A 3 -4.15 -26.99 48.46
N ARG A 4 -2.83 -27.21 48.39
CA ARG A 4 -1.94 -26.45 47.51
C ARG A 4 -2.14 -26.87 46.06
N ASN A 5 -2.14 -28.17 45.79
CA ASN A 5 -2.45 -28.72 44.47
C ASN A 5 -3.81 -28.26 43.94
N ARG A 6 -4.84 -28.24 44.78
CA ARG A 6 -6.18 -27.76 44.38
C ARG A 6 -6.16 -26.28 43.98
N LYS A 7 -5.43 -25.44 44.71
CA LYS A 7 -5.27 -24.02 44.36
C LYS A 7 -4.50 -23.82 43.05
N GLU A 8 -3.43 -24.60 42.85
CA GLU A 8 -2.62 -24.56 41.62
C GLU A 8 -3.46 -24.96 40.40
N LEU A 9 -4.27 -26.03 40.49
CA LEU A 9 -5.18 -26.44 39.41
C LEU A 9 -6.25 -25.37 39.07
N ILE A 10 -6.81 -24.70 40.09
CA ILE A 10 -7.76 -23.60 39.89
C ILE A 10 -7.07 -22.43 39.19
N ASN A 11 -5.85 -22.09 39.60
CA ASN A 11 -5.07 -21.01 39.00
C ASN A 11 -4.72 -21.31 37.54
N ASP A 12 -4.31 -22.55 37.23
CA ASP A 12 -4.00 -22.99 35.86
C ASP A 12 -5.24 -22.92 34.96
N HIS A 13 -6.40 -23.29 35.50
CA HIS A 13 -7.66 -23.15 34.80
C HIS A 13 -7.95 -21.67 34.48
N ILE A 14 -7.89 -20.79 35.50
CA ILE A 14 -8.08 -19.34 35.30
C ILE A 14 -7.12 -18.79 34.25
N ASN A 15 -5.82 -19.09 34.36
CA ASN A 15 -4.81 -18.64 33.41
C ASN A 15 -5.09 -19.10 31.98
N ARG A 16 -5.56 -20.35 31.80
CA ARG A 16 -5.94 -20.86 30.48
C ARG A 16 -7.13 -20.12 29.90
N PHE A 17 -8.15 -19.86 30.72
CA PHE A 17 -9.32 -19.09 30.32
C PHE A 17 -8.97 -17.64 29.95
N GLU A 18 -8.12 -16.99 30.74
CA GLU A 18 -7.66 -15.63 30.46
C GLU A 18 -6.87 -15.56 29.15
N LYS A 19 -5.96 -16.50 28.90
CA LYS A 19 -5.22 -16.59 27.63
C LYS A 19 -6.16 -16.74 26.44
N LEU A 20 -7.14 -17.64 26.51
CA LEU A 20 -8.12 -17.86 25.45
C LEU A 20 -9.01 -16.63 25.23
N ARG A 21 -9.45 -15.99 26.31
CA ARG A 21 -10.25 -14.75 26.25
C ARG A 21 -9.47 -13.62 25.58
N ASN A 22 -8.21 -13.42 25.96
CA ASN A 22 -7.36 -12.39 25.39
C ASN A 22 -7.06 -12.65 23.91
N LEU A 23 -6.80 -13.91 23.55
CA LEU A 23 -6.61 -14.31 22.15
C LEU A 23 -7.87 -14.01 21.33
N ARG A 24 -9.04 -14.42 21.82
CA ARG A 24 -10.32 -14.15 21.15
C ARG A 24 -10.56 -12.65 20.96
N ALA A 25 -10.35 -11.85 22.01
CA ALA A 25 -10.52 -10.39 21.92
C ALA A 25 -9.59 -9.76 20.87
N SER A 26 -8.32 -10.20 20.82
CA SER A 26 -7.35 -9.74 19.83
C SER A 26 -7.75 -10.11 18.39
N LEU A 27 -8.25 -11.34 18.20
CA LEU A 27 -8.73 -11.79 16.89
C LEU A 27 -9.98 -11.03 16.44
N GLU A 28 -10.94 -10.80 17.35
CA GLU A 28 -12.15 -10.03 17.06
C GLU A 28 -11.81 -8.58 16.67
N ASP A 29 -10.88 -7.94 17.40
CA ASP A 29 -10.42 -6.59 17.09
C ASP A 29 -9.69 -6.53 15.73
N THR A 30 -8.78 -7.47 15.48
CA THR A 30 -8.06 -7.56 14.20
C THR A 30 -9.03 -7.77 13.04
N TRP A 31 -10.03 -8.62 13.22
CA TRP A 31 -11.05 -8.88 12.21
C TRP A 31 -11.90 -7.64 11.94
N ARG A 32 -12.33 -6.91 12.98
CA ARG A 32 -13.06 -5.63 12.82
C ARG A 32 -12.24 -4.62 12.03
N ARG A 33 -10.98 -4.40 12.40
CA ARG A 33 -10.07 -3.48 11.69
C ARG A 33 -9.87 -3.88 10.22
N SER A 34 -9.71 -5.18 9.94
CA SER A 34 -9.59 -5.69 8.57
C SER A 34 -10.87 -5.48 7.75
N ALA A 35 -12.04 -5.74 8.37
CA ALA A 35 -13.33 -5.50 7.74
C ALA A 35 -13.54 -4.01 7.41
N ASP A 36 -13.15 -3.12 8.32
CA ASP A 36 -13.20 -1.67 8.11
C ASP A 36 -12.29 -1.24 6.97
N LEU A 37 -11.04 -1.71 6.97
CA LEU A 37 -10.08 -1.42 5.91
C LEU A 37 -10.58 -1.90 4.54
N LYS A 38 -11.17 -3.10 4.48
CA LYS A 38 -11.81 -3.60 3.25
C LYS A 38 -12.93 -2.67 2.79
N ARG A 39 -13.84 -2.27 3.69
CA ARG A 39 -14.93 -1.33 3.36
C ARG A 39 -14.42 0.02 2.87
N HIS A 40 -13.30 0.50 3.40
CA HIS A 40 -12.65 1.71 2.90
C HIS A 40 -12.12 1.52 1.47
N ARG A 41 -11.36 0.45 1.21
CA ARG A 41 -10.85 0.13 -0.14
C ARG A 41 -11.96 -0.06 -1.17
N ASP A 42 -13.03 -0.77 -0.80
CA ASP A 42 -14.18 -0.99 -1.68
C ASP A 42 -14.88 0.35 -2.02
N ARG A 43 -14.85 1.35 -1.12
CA ARG A 43 -15.39 2.69 -1.39
C ARG A 43 -14.47 3.48 -2.33
N GLU A 44 -13.16 3.46 -2.06
CA GLU A 44 -12.15 4.10 -2.92
C GLU A 44 -12.21 3.54 -4.35
N GLU A 45 -12.32 2.22 -4.50
CA GLU A 45 -12.46 1.57 -5.80
C GLU A 45 -13.74 2.02 -6.53
N LYS A 46 -14.87 2.07 -5.83
CA LYS A 46 -16.13 2.59 -6.41
C LYS A 46 -16.03 4.07 -6.80
N GLU A 47 -15.31 4.88 -6.04
CA GLU A 47 -15.05 6.28 -6.38
C GLU A 47 -14.15 6.40 -7.61
N PHE A 48 -13.07 5.61 -7.67
CA PHE A 48 -12.17 5.55 -8.81
C PHE A 48 -12.91 5.16 -10.10
N ILE A 49 -13.76 4.12 -10.02
CA ILE A 49 -14.59 3.71 -11.16
C ILE A 49 -15.55 4.83 -11.58
N ARG A 50 -16.21 5.48 -10.62
CA ARG A 50 -17.11 6.63 -10.90
C ARG A 50 -16.37 7.82 -11.52
N SER A 51 -15.10 8.03 -11.17
CA SER A 51 -14.25 9.07 -11.79
C SER A 51 -13.74 8.73 -13.19
N GLY A 52 -14.22 7.64 -13.79
CA GLY A 52 -13.87 7.23 -15.16
C GLY A 52 -12.69 6.26 -15.24
N SER A 53 -12.31 5.65 -14.11
CA SER A 53 -11.28 4.59 -14.03
C SER A 53 -9.94 4.95 -14.67
N ARG A 54 -9.59 6.25 -14.70
CA ARG A 54 -8.34 6.73 -15.29
C ARG A 54 -7.54 7.48 -14.25
N LEU A 55 -6.32 7.03 -14.02
CA LEU A 55 -5.32 7.77 -13.27
C LEU A 55 -4.89 8.99 -14.08
N LEU A 56 -4.36 10.01 -13.40
CA LEU A 56 -3.80 11.20 -14.07
C LEU A 56 -2.73 10.84 -15.11
N ILE A 57 -1.96 9.78 -14.85
CA ILE A 57 -0.96 9.27 -15.80
C ILE A 57 -1.61 8.73 -17.09
N ASP A 58 -2.75 8.04 -16.98
CA ASP A 58 -3.50 7.51 -18.12
C ASP A 58 -4.08 8.65 -18.97
N GLN A 59 -4.46 9.78 -18.33
CA GLN A 59 -4.94 10.96 -19.04
C GLN A 59 -3.82 11.62 -19.86
N CYS A 60 -2.58 11.56 -19.40
CA CYS A 60 -1.43 12.12 -20.10
C CYS A 60 -1.09 11.36 -21.40
N GLU A 61 -1.50 10.10 -21.54
CA GLU A 61 -1.29 9.33 -22.77
C GLU A 61 -2.09 9.86 -23.97
N GLN A 62 -3.22 10.54 -23.71
CA GLN A 62 -4.06 11.12 -24.76
C GLN A 62 -3.37 12.28 -25.49
N TYR A 63 -2.38 12.92 -24.87
CA TYR A 63 -1.72 14.09 -25.43
C TYR A 63 -0.49 13.70 -26.25
N ARG A 64 -0.35 14.36 -27.42
CA ARG A 64 0.81 14.15 -28.29
C ARG A 64 2.08 14.63 -27.59
N ARG A 65 3.05 13.72 -27.42
CA ARG A 65 4.33 14.03 -26.77
C ARG A 65 5.08 15.11 -27.56
N CYS A 66 5.85 15.93 -26.85
CA CYS A 66 6.71 16.95 -27.48
C CYS A 66 7.67 16.30 -28.47
N TYR A 67 7.72 16.85 -29.70
CA TYR A 67 8.55 16.32 -30.79
C TYR A 67 10.05 16.47 -30.55
N GLN A 68 10.46 17.41 -29.69
CA GLN A 68 11.86 17.68 -29.40
C GLN A 68 12.38 16.80 -28.26
N CYS A 69 11.67 16.72 -27.13
CA CYS A 69 12.17 15.98 -25.97
C CYS A 69 11.71 14.51 -25.94
N LYS A 70 10.57 14.17 -26.58
CA LYS A 70 9.94 12.83 -26.61
C LYS A 70 9.88 12.12 -25.24
N ARG A 71 10.00 12.85 -24.12
CA ARG A 71 10.09 12.27 -22.78
C ARG A 71 8.78 11.54 -22.44
N LYS A 72 8.90 10.32 -21.93
CA LYS A 72 7.76 9.59 -21.39
C LYS A 72 7.46 10.06 -19.97
N THR A 73 6.18 10.08 -19.61
CA THR A 73 5.71 10.39 -18.26
C THR A 73 6.06 9.29 -17.27
N GLU A 74 6.22 8.04 -17.75
CA GLU A 74 6.76 6.94 -16.95
C GLU A 74 8.30 7.00 -16.76
N ASN A 75 9.00 7.89 -17.47
CA ASN A 75 10.46 7.95 -17.42
C ASN A 75 10.93 8.65 -16.14
N CYS A 76 10.95 7.89 -15.05
CA CYS A 76 11.61 8.23 -13.80
C CYS A 76 13.11 7.87 -13.90
N GLY A 77 13.86 8.62 -14.70
CA GLY A 77 15.33 8.56 -14.69
C GLY A 77 15.99 7.48 -15.56
N GLU A 78 15.30 6.92 -16.55
CA GLU A 78 15.85 5.92 -17.48
C GLU A 78 16.55 6.51 -18.71
N THR A 79 16.39 7.82 -18.99
CA THR A 79 17.24 8.51 -19.96
C THR A 79 18.35 9.24 -19.23
N ASN A 80 19.60 8.82 -19.46
CA ASN A 80 20.86 9.41 -18.97
C ASN A 80 21.12 10.86 -19.45
N ILE A 81 20.08 11.68 -19.60
CA ILE A 81 20.19 13.08 -19.99
C ILE A 81 20.05 13.90 -18.71
N TRP A 82 21.20 14.19 -18.13
CA TRP A 82 21.34 14.98 -16.91
C TRP A 82 20.99 16.45 -17.19
N LYS A 83 20.77 17.24 -16.13
CA LYS A 83 20.44 18.67 -16.28
C LYS A 83 21.59 19.44 -16.97
N GLU A 84 22.83 18.96 -16.84
CA GLU A 84 24.00 19.51 -17.53
C GLU A 84 24.17 19.03 -18.97
N SER A 85 23.32 18.14 -19.48
CA SER A 85 23.45 17.67 -20.86
C SER A 85 22.97 18.74 -21.84
N HIS A 86 23.89 19.28 -22.63
CA HIS A 86 23.64 20.32 -23.63
C HIS A 86 23.73 19.74 -25.05
N TYR A 87 22.70 20.02 -25.85
CA TYR A 87 22.70 19.69 -27.27
C TYR A 87 23.60 20.66 -28.04
N ILE A 88 24.57 20.14 -28.79
CA ILE A 88 25.44 20.94 -29.66
C ILE A 88 24.80 21.04 -31.04
N PRO A 89 24.30 22.22 -31.46
CA PRO A 89 23.65 22.39 -32.76
C PRO A 89 24.59 22.02 -33.90
N GLY A 90 24.10 21.21 -34.85
CA GLY A 90 24.91 20.70 -35.98
C GLY A 90 25.60 19.37 -35.72
N SER A 91 25.57 18.86 -34.48
CA SER A 91 25.96 17.48 -34.17
C SER A 91 24.72 16.62 -33.82
N ARG A 92 24.84 15.29 -33.92
CA ARG A 92 23.83 14.35 -33.38
C ARG A 92 24.17 13.91 -31.94
N LEU A 93 25.08 14.61 -31.28
CA LEU A 93 25.57 14.26 -29.94
C LEU A 93 24.86 15.11 -28.88
N MET A 94 24.55 14.49 -27.75
CA MET A 94 24.23 15.15 -26.49
C MET A 94 25.40 14.89 -25.55
N VAL A 95 25.98 15.95 -24.99
CA VAL A 95 27.02 15.90 -23.96
C VAL A 95 26.39 16.37 -22.68
#